data_AF-A0A1Y3Y0P5-F1
#
_entry.id   AF-A0A1Y3Y0P5-F1
#
_cell.length_a   1.000
_cell.length_b   1.000
_cell.length_c   1.000
_cell.angle_alpha   90.00
_cell.angle_beta   90.00
_cell.angle_gamma   90.00
#
_symmetry.space_group_name_H-M   'P 1'
#
loop_
_entity.id
_entity.type
_entity.pdbx_description
1 polymer ?
#
loop_
_entity_poly.entity_id
_entity_poly.type
_entity_poly.pdbx_seq_one_letter_code
_entity_poly.pdbx_strand_id
1 'polypeptide(L)' 'FTSKKELVQMIRHYIHYYNTRRVQRNLGVLTPMEKHELYRAA' A
#
# COMPACT_ATOMS: atom_id res chain seq x y z
N PHE A 1 16.57 -7.54 10.82
CA PHE A 1 17.06 -7.70 9.43
C PHE A 1 18.53 -7.99 9.51
N THR A 2 18.96 -9.15 9.01
CA THR A 2 20.37 -9.58 9.10
C THR A 2 21.16 -9.20 7.86
N SER A 3 20.51 -8.65 6.82
CA SER A 3 21.17 -8.07 5.65
C SER A 3 20.46 -6.83 5.10
N LYS A 4 21.21 -5.96 4.40
CA LYS A 4 20.65 -4.82 3.64
C LYS A 4 19.59 -5.28 2.64
N LYS A 5 19.81 -6.43 1.99
CA LYS A 5 18.89 -7.00 0.99
C LYS A 5 17.53 -7.32 1.62
N GLU A 6 17.51 -7.98 2.78
CA GLU A 6 16.28 -8.29 3.50
C GLU A 6 15.53 -7.04 3.94
N LEU A 7 16.25 -6.02 4.44
CA LEU A 7 15.63 -4.75 4.85
C LEU A 7 14.95 -4.07 3.66
N VAL A 8 15.64 -3.95 2.52
CA VAL A 8 15.07 -3.35 1.30
C VAL A 8 13.86 -4.13 0.81
N GLN A 9 13.91 -5.46 0.84
CA GLN A 9 12.79 -6.29 0.43
C GLN A 9 11.57 -6.09 1.34
N MET A 10 11.80 -6.01 2.65
CA MET A 10 10.74 -5.79 3.62
C MET A 10 10.10 -4.41 3.45
N ILE A 11 10.89 -3.35 3.20
CA ILE A 11 10.35 -2.01 2.90
C ILE A 11 9.47 -2.05 1.64
N ARG A 12 9.93 -2.71 0.57
CA ARG A 12 9.16 -2.85 -0.67
C ARG A 12 7.85 -3.58 -0.46
N HIS A 13 7.89 -4.70 0.26
CA HIS A 13 6.68 -5.46 0.60
C HIS A 13 5.71 -4.65 1.45
N TYR A 14 6.23 -3.90 2.42
CA TYR A 14 5.44 -3.06 3.29
C TYR A 14 4.72 -1.95 2.52
N ILE A 15 5.45 -1.23 1.64
CA ILE A 15 4.86 -0.21 0.78
C ILE A 15 3.78 -0.82 -0.13
N HIS A 16 4.06 -1.96 -0.76
CA HIS A 16 3.08 -2.63 -1.62
C HIS A 16 1.82 -3.02 -0.84
N TYR A 17 1.97 -3.63 0.34
CA TYR A 17 0.86 -4.02 1.20
C TYR A 17 0.01 -2.81 1.59
N TYR A 18 0.64 -1.72 2.02
CA TYR A 18 -0.08 -0.51 2.44
C TYR A 18 -0.86 0.13 1.31
N ASN A 19 -0.29 0.18 0.11
CA ASN A 19 -0.92 0.86 -1.01
C ASN A 19 -2.03 0.04 -1.68
N THR A 20 -1.84 -1.28 -1.77
CA THR A 20 -2.68 -2.12 -2.66
C THR A 20 -3.50 -3.20 -1.94
N ARG A 21 -3.25 -3.47 -0.65
CA ARG A 21 -3.91 -4.57 0.08
C ARG A 21 -4.57 -4.13 1.37
N ARG A 22 -4.07 -3.06 2.01
CA ARG A 22 -4.62 -2.56 3.26
C ARG A 22 -5.83 -1.67 2.99
N VAL A 23 -7.02 -2.18 3.28
CA VAL A 23 -8.23 -1.37 3.29
C VAL A 23 -8.23 -0.37 4.45
N GLN A 24 -8.75 0.83 4.23
CA GLN A 24 -8.88 1.87 5.23
C GLN A 24 -10.36 2.20 5.46
N ARG A 25 -10.83 2.07 6.71
CA ARG A 25 -12.24 2.35 7.06
C ARG A 25 -12.66 3.78 6.72
N ASN A 26 -11.75 4.74 6.92
CA ASN A 26 -11.99 6.14 6.56
C ASN A 26 -12.06 6.39 5.05
N LEU A 27 -11.66 5.42 4.23
CA LEU A 27 -11.79 5.46 2.77
C LEU A 27 -13.00 4.63 2.29
N GLY A 28 -13.93 4.25 3.17
CA GLY A 28 -15.05 3.39 2.79
C GLY A 28 -14.64 1.94 2.54
N VAL A 29 -13.62 1.45 3.26
CA VAL A 29 -13.05 0.10 3.10
C VAL A 29 -12.33 -0.09 1.76
N LEU A 30 -11.88 1.01 1.14
CA LEU A 30 -10.99 0.98 -0.01
C LEU A 30 -9.52 1.00 0.42
N THR A 31 -8.67 0.43 -0.41
CA THR A 31 -7.23 0.62 -0.36
C THR A 31 -6.86 2.04 -0.81
N PRO A 32 -5.68 2.56 -0.42
CA PRO A 32 -5.21 3.85 -0.90
C PRO A 32 -5.16 3.96 -2.42
N MET A 33 -4.75 2.89 -3.12
CA MET A 33 -4.70 2.90 -4.59
C MET A 33 -6.08 2.92 -5.24
N GLU A 34 -7.05 2.15 -4.74
CA GLU A 34 -8.43 2.20 -5.25
C GLU A 34 -9.03 3.60 -5.07
N LYS A 35 -8.81 4.24 -3.91
CA LYS A 35 -9.25 5.64 -3.69
C LYS A 35 -8.59 6.60 -4.67
N HIS A 36 -7.30 6.44 -4.94
CA HIS A 36 -6.57 7.25 -5.91
C HIS A 36 -7.08 7.07 -7.34
N GLU A 37 -7.43 5.84 -7.73
CA GLU A 37 -8.03 5.55 -9.04
C GLU A 37 -9.40 6.19 -9.20
N LEU A 38 -10.26 6.13 -8.18
CA LEU A 38 -11.55 6.83 -8.20
C LEU A 38 -11.38 8.35 -8.37
N TYR A 39 -10.40 8.96 -7.72
CA TYR A 39 -10.12 10.39 -7.89
C TYR A 39 -9.59 10.74 -9.28
N ARG A 40 -8.88 9.83 -9.96
CA ARG A 40 -8.36 10.06 -11.33
C ARG A 40 -9.41 9.84 -12.40
N ALA A 41 -10.46 9.08 -12.10
CA ALA A 41 -11.55 8.79 -13.02
C ALA A 41 -12.71 9.82 -12.95
N ALA A 42 -12.69 10.68 -11.93
CA ALA A 42 -13.65 11.78 -11.72
C ALA A 42 -13.15 13.08 -12.36
#